data_AF-A0A7C8LZE2-F1
#
_entry.id   AF-A0A7C8LZE2-F1
#
_cell.length_a   1.000
_cell.length_b   1.000
_cell.length_c   1.000
_cell.angle_alpha   90.00
_cell.angle_beta   90.00
_cell.angle_gamma   90.00
#
_symmetry.space_group_name_H-M   'P 1'
#
loop_
_entity.id
_entity.type
_entity.pdbx_description
1 polymer ?
#
loop_
_entity_poly.entity_id
_entity_poly.type
_entity_poly.pdbx_seq_one_letter_code
_entity_poly.pdbx_strand_id
1 'polypeptide(L)'
;MKKSADGEEHDKRQKVREDFYAALTQFSQCLKIALSSRSFFEDKSFTEDDIRKYKHDLKWFMDLRQIIRQDAQETVDYSEYEQQIRRLVDKDVVGTGIEEAEGTILINGLSELPPEEWTEEKTRNETDTIRTRVKRTIEQALGDDPYAQKVFSELLQEAIAEAKKMFDHPFNQYTLFKEFEDKVNNRELDDLPDAFEDNKHAQAYYGTFKLVAGDKAFSDMTATEAEQSTFVEEAFKIDEIVQNAVAENTLNPQGIEAAITQGLLPRLYKPFGMDKAKEIIEQIIHITRVGLTG
;
A
#
# COMPACT_ATOMS: atom_id res chain seq x y z
N MET A 1 -1.56 -34.66 -20.59
CA MET A 1 -0.71 -35.64 -19.89
C MET A 1 -0.53 -36.88 -20.74
N LYS A 2 0.69 -37.40 -20.88
CA LYS A 2 0.93 -38.76 -21.39
C LYS A 2 2.09 -39.34 -20.59
N LYS A 3 1.88 -40.53 -20.03
CA LYS A 3 2.88 -41.26 -19.24
C LYS A 3 4.05 -41.70 -20.12
N SER A 4 5.27 -41.48 -19.64
CA SER A 4 6.49 -42.10 -20.17
C SER A 4 6.72 -43.48 -19.52
N ALA A 5 7.60 -44.28 -20.12
CA ALA A 5 7.88 -45.67 -19.72
C ALA A 5 8.51 -45.82 -18.32
N ASP A 6 9.00 -44.75 -17.69
CA ASP A 6 9.59 -44.74 -16.33
C ASP A 6 8.65 -44.22 -15.23
N GLY A 7 7.36 -44.03 -15.53
CA GLY A 7 6.36 -43.70 -14.49
C GLY A 7 6.38 -42.25 -13.99
N GLU A 8 7.34 -41.42 -14.38
CA GLU A 8 7.35 -39.99 -14.08
C GLU A 8 6.45 -39.20 -15.06
N GLU A 9 5.51 -38.43 -14.52
CA GLU A 9 4.70 -37.47 -15.26
C GLU A 9 5.52 -36.23 -15.58
N HIS A 10 5.97 -36.10 -16.84
CA HIS A 10 6.71 -34.92 -17.28
C HIS A 10 5.76 -33.90 -17.94
N ASP A 11 5.71 -32.68 -17.39
CA ASP A 11 5.03 -31.56 -18.03
C ASP A 11 5.87 -31.05 -19.20
N LYS A 12 5.41 -31.32 -20.44
CA LYS A 12 6.10 -30.88 -21.65
C LYS A 12 5.98 -29.37 -21.91
N ARG A 13 5.04 -28.69 -21.23
CA ARG A 13 4.79 -27.24 -21.40
C ARG A 13 5.53 -26.39 -20.36
N GLN A 14 6.17 -27.02 -19.37
CA GLN A 14 6.93 -26.33 -18.33
C GLN A 14 7.96 -25.37 -18.92
N LYS A 15 8.81 -25.84 -19.84
CA LYS A 15 9.82 -25.00 -20.50
C LYS A 15 9.22 -23.77 -21.21
N VAL A 16 8.10 -23.95 -21.89
CA VAL A 16 7.40 -22.85 -22.59
C VAL A 16 6.88 -21.81 -21.60
N ARG A 17 6.40 -22.23 -20.43
CA ARG A 17 5.97 -21.32 -19.37
C ARG A 17 7.14 -20.59 -18.74
N GLU A 18 8.23 -21.29 -18.44
CA GLU A 18 9.46 -20.68 -17.90
C GLU A 18 10.05 -19.64 -18.84
N ASP A 19 10.14 -19.95 -20.15
CA ASP A 19 10.61 -19.03 -21.19
C ASP A 19 9.70 -17.79 -21.28
N PHE A 20 8.38 -17.97 -21.20
CA PHE A 20 7.41 -16.87 -21.14
C PHE A 20 7.59 -16.00 -19.90
N TYR A 21 7.76 -16.60 -18.72
CA TYR A 21 7.95 -15.84 -17.47
C TYR A 21 9.25 -15.04 -17.49
N ALA A 22 10.33 -15.61 -18.02
CA ALA A 22 11.61 -14.93 -18.19
C ALA A 22 11.49 -13.75 -19.18
N ALA A 23 10.85 -13.96 -20.32
CA ALA A 23 10.62 -12.90 -21.31
C ALA A 23 9.75 -11.77 -20.74
N LEU A 24 8.68 -12.10 -20.01
CA LEU A 24 7.81 -11.11 -19.36
C LEU A 24 8.58 -10.28 -18.33
N THR A 25 9.43 -10.91 -17.53
CA THR A 25 10.30 -10.26 -16.54
C THR A 25 11.27 -9.28 -17.20
N GLN A 26 11.90 -9.68 -18.29
CA GLN A 26 12.81 -8.80 -19.04
C GLN A 26 12.06 -7.62 -19.67
N PHE A 27 10.89 -7.88 -20.25
CA PHE A 27 10.03 -6.85 -20.82
C PHE A 27 9.61 -5.83 -19.76
N SER A 28 9.16 -6.28 -18.59
CA SER A 28 8.74 -5.39 -17.50
C SER A 28 9.89 -4.56 -16.92
N GLN A 29 11.09 -5.14 -16.80
CA GLN A 29 12.28 -4.38 -16.36
C GLN A 29 12.66 -3.30 -17.38
N CYS A 30 12.69 -3.65 -18.66
CA CYS A 30 13.02 -2.72 -19.72
C CYS A 30 12.01 -1.56 -19.77
N LEU A 31 10.71 -1.88 -19.73
CA LEU A 31 9.66 -0.87 -19.75
C LEU A 31 9.69 0.02 -18.50
N LYS A 32 9.98 -0.53 -17.32
CA LYS A 32 10.18 0.24 -16.08
C LYS A 32 11.32 1.26 -16.21
N ILE A 33 12.47 0.84 -16.72
CA ILE A 33 13.62 1.72 -16.92
C ILE A 33 13.28 2.81 -17.96
N ALA A 34 12.62 2.43 -19.06
CA ALA A 34 12.19 3.37 -20.09
C ALA A 34 11.23 4.42 -19.54
N LEU A 35 10.18 4.02 -18.81
CA LEU A 35 9.20 4.93 -18.20
C LEU A 35 9.79 5.80 -17.09
N SER A 36 10.91 5.39 -16.48
CA SER A 36 11.64 6.22 -15.51
C SER A 36 12.60 7.22 -16.17
N SER A 37 12.86 7.10 -17.48
CA SER A 37 13.80 7.96 -18.19
C SER A 37 13.08 9.07 -18.94
N ARG A 38 13.45 10.32 -18.65
CA ARG A 38 12.97 11.50 -19.38
C ARG A 38 13.28 11.43 -20.88
N SER A 39 14.42 10.84 -21.26
CA SER A 39 14.83 10.69 -22.66
C SER A 39 13.89 9.83 -23.49
N PHE A 40 13.12 8.93 -22.84
CA PHE A 40 12.16 8.06 -23.53
C PHE A 40 10.93 8.84 -24.01
N PHE A 41 10.51 9.86 -23.25
CA PHE A 41 9.40 10.74 -23.62
C PHE A 41 9.83 11.86 -24.60
N GLU A 42 11.11 12.19 -24.64
CA GLU A 42 11.67 13.19 -25.56
C GLU A 42 12.12 12.59 -26.91
N ASP A 43 12.16 11.26 -27.03
CA ASP A 43 12.56 10.55 -28.26
C ASP A 43 11.38 10.46 -29.25
N LYS A 44 11.52 11.15 -30.39
CA LYS A 44 10.51 11.17 -31.46
C LYS A 44 10.33 9.83 -32.18
N SER A 45 11.17 8.84 -31.89
CA SER A 45 11.06 7.49 -32.44
C SER A 45 9.93 6.68 -31.80
N PHE A 46 9.39 7.12 -30.66
CA PHE A 46 8.29 6.49 -29.95
C PHE A 46 7.13 7.48 -29.82
N THR A 47 5.94 7.06 -30.23
CA THR A 47 4.73 7.87 -30.05
C THR A 47 4.09 7.58 -28.70
N GLU A 48 3.24 8.50 -28.22
CA GLU A 48 2.42 8.26 -27.03
C GLU A 48 1.53 7.02 -27.18
N ASP A 49 1.07 6.73 -28.40
CA ASP A 49 0.29 5.53 -28.70
C ASP A 49 1.12 4.24 -28.55
N ASP A 50 2.41 4.27 -28.91
CA ASP A 50 3.33 3.14 -28.66
C ASP A 50 3.51 2.91 -27.16
N ILE A 51 3.68 3.98 -26.39
CA ILE A 51 3.82 3.91 -24.92
C ILE A 51 2.55 3.32 -24.28
N ARG A 52 1.36 3.78 -24.71
CA ARG A 52 0.07 3.23 -24.26
C ARG A 52 -0.05 1.76 -24.59
N LYS A 53 0.34 1.36 -25.80
CA LYS A 53 0.33 -0.03 -26.23
C LYS A 53 1.24 -0.91 -25.38
N TYR A 54 2.48 -0.48 -25.10
CA TYR A 54 3.40 -1.24 -24.25
C TYR A 54 2.87 -1.45 -22.83
N LYS A 55 2.22 -0.42 -22.25
CA LYS A 55 1.58 -0.52 -20.93
C LYS A 55 0.40 -1.48 -20.93
N HIS A 56 -0.45 -1.40 -21.96
CA HIS A 56 -1.57 -2.32 -22.15
C HIS A 56 -1.10 -3.77 -22.29
N ASP A 57 -0.09 -4.01 -23.15
CA ASP A 57 0.45 -5.34 -23.40
C ASP A 57 1.08 -5.93 -22.13
N LEU A 58 1.80 -5.12 -21.34
CA LEU A 58 2.35 -5.55 -20.05
C LEU A 58 1.24 -6.06 -19.12
N LYS A 59 0.14 -5.31 -18.97
CA LYS A 59 -1.01 -5.72 -18.15
C LYS A 59 -1.59 -7.04 -18.63
N TRP A 60 -1.83 -7.14 -19.93
CA TRP A 60 -2.39 -8.34 -20.55
C TRP A 60 -1.52 -9.58 -20.31
N PHE A 61 -0.20 -9.46 -20.46
CA PHE A 61 0.72 -10.58 -20.21
C PHE A 61 0.78 -10.98 -18.73
N MET A 62 0.63 -10.04 -17.80
CA MET A 62 0.57 -10.34 -16.36
C MET A 62 -0.70 -11.14 -16.01
N ASP A 63 -1.85 -10.71 -16.54
CA ASP A 63 -3.11 -11.42 -16.36
C ASP A 63 -3.03 -12.84 -16.97
N LEU A 64 -2.44 -12.95 -18.17
CA LEU A 64 -2.20 -14.24 -18.81
C LEU A 64 -1.29 -15.15 -17.97
N ARG A 65 -0.22 -14.60 -17.37
CA ARG A 65 0.65 -15.35 -16.45
C ARG A 65 -0.11 -15.88 -15.25
N GLN A 66 -1.00 -15.09 -14.66
CA GLN A 66 -1.81 -15.50 -13.52
C GLN A 66 -2.71 -16.70 -13.88
N ILE A 67 -3.38 -16.64 -15.04
CA ILE A 67 -4.23 -17.73 -15.55
C ILE A 67 -3.40 -19.00 -15.79
N ILE A 68 -2.25 -18.87 -16.48
CA ILE A 68 -1.36 -20.01 -16.78
C ILE A 68 -0.86 -20.69 -15.50
N ARG A 69 -0.52 -19.92 -14.47
CA ARG A 69 -0.04 -20.45 -13.18
C ARG A 69 -1.13 -21.21 -12.42
N GLN A 70 -2.35 -20.66 -12.42
CA GLN A 70 -3.51 -21.29 -11.80
C GLN A 70 -3.82 -22.65 -12.46
N ASP A 71 -3.77 -22.69 -13.79
CA ASP A 71 -3.97 -23.92 -14.56
C ASP A 71 -2.85 -24.95 -14.37
N ALA A 72 -1.61 -24.50 -14.11
CA ALA A 72 -0.45 -25.36 -13.89
C ALA A 72 -0.23 -25.78 -12.42
N GLN A 73 -1.04 -25.30 -11.48
CA GLN A 73 -0.87 -25.52 -10.03
C GLN A 73 0.52 -25.11 -9.49
N GLU A 74 1.12 -24.06 -10.06
CA GLU A 74 2.48 -23.60 -9.73
C GLU A 74 2.49 -22.68 -8.49
N THR A 75 2.80 -23.25 -7.31
CA THR A 75 2.79 -22.59 -5.97
C THR A 75 4.06 -21.84 -5.59
N VAL A 76 4.95 -21.50 -6.53
CA VAL A 76 6.22 -20.79 -6.18
C VAL A 76 5.98 -19.28 -6.09
N ASP A 77 6.19 -18.72 -4.90
CA ASP A 77 5.91 -17.32 -4.60
C ASP A 77 6.91 -16.37 -5.30
N TYR A 78 6.40 -15.57 -6.24
CA TYR A 78 7.10 -14.45 -6.89
C TYR A 78 6.30 -13.15 -6.70
N SER A 79 5.52 -13.07 -5.62
CA SER A 79 4.57 -11.99 -5.32
C SER A 79 5.23 -10.62 -5.22
N GLU A 80 6.44 -10.51 -4.67
CA GLU A 80 7.13 -9.23 -4.50
C GLU A 80 7.42 -8.51 -5.82
N TYR A 81 7.86 -9.27 -6.84
CA TYR A 81 8.18 -8.72 -8.15
C TYR A 81 6.91 -8.37 -8.94
N GLU A 82 5.88 -9.20 -8.82
CA GLU A 82 4.58 -9.00 -9.47
C GLU A 82 3.85 -7.78 -8.91
N GLN A 83 3.93 -7.55 -7.59
CA GLN A 83 3.36 -6.37 -6.95
C GLN A 83 4.05 -5.08 -7.38
N GLN A 84 5.38 -5.07 -7.51
CA GLN A 84 6.11 -3.88 -7.98
C GLN A 84 5.76 -3.49 -9.42
N ILE A 85 5.47 -4.47 -10.29
CA ILE A 85 5.09 -4.22 -11.68
C ILE A 85 3.62 -3.85 -11.79
N ARG A 86 2.72 -4.49 -11.02
CA ARG A 86 1.30 -4.08 -10.96
C ARG A 86 1.19 -2.62 -10.53
N ARG A 87 1.94 -2.21 -9.49
CA ARG A 87 2.00 -0.81 -9.06
C ARG A 87 2.52 0.12 -10.17
N LEU A 88 3.44 -0.33 -11.02
CA LEU A 88 3.95 0.45 -12.16
C LEU A 88 2.88 0.63 -13.25
N VAL A 89 2.17 -0.45 -13.59
CA VAL A 89 1.08 -0.44 -14.58
C VAL A 89 -0.10 0.38 -14.05
N ASP A 90 -0.49 0.19 -12.80
CA ASP A 90 -1.65 0.88 -12.19
C ASP A 90 -1.38 2.36 -11.90
N LYS A 91 -0.13 2.75 -11.64
CA LYS A 91 0.28 4.17 -11.52
C LYS A 91 0.15 4.93 -12.85
N ASP A 92 0.20 4.21 -13.97
CA ASP A 92 0.38 4.79 -15.31
C ASP A 92 -0.76 4.46 -16.31
N VAL A 93 -1.70 3.58 -15.95
CA VAL A 93 -2.86 3.16 -16.77
C VAL A 93 -4.18 3.82 -16.33
N VAL A 94 -4.14 4.71 -15.32
CA VAL A 94 -5.27 5.62 -15.01
C VAL A 94 -5.35 6.78 -16.02
N GLY A 95 -4.41 6.87 -16.98
CA GLY A 95 -4.49 7.79 -18.12
C GLY A 95 -5.29 7.23 -19.29
N THR A 96 -6.59 6.97 -19.11
CA THR A 96 -7.51 6.91 -20.25
C THR A 96 -8.77 7.71 -19.93
N GLY A 97 -8.78 8.95 -20.43
CA GLY A 97 -9.93 9.85 -20.37
C GLY A 97 -9.64 11.25 -19.82
N ILE A 98 -8.45 11.81 -20.04
CA ILE A 98 -8.22 13.25 -19.88
C ILE A 98 -7.58 13.71 -21.18
N GLU A 99 -8.29 14.52 -21.96
CA GLU A 99 -7.64 15.37 -22.95
C GLU A 99 -6.71 16.28 -22.15
N GLU A 100 -5.41 16.03 -22.22
CA GLU A 100 -4.42 16.94 -21.66
C GLU A 100 -4.49 18.26 -22.44
N ALA A 101 -5.12 19.27 -21.85
CA ALA A 101 -4.87 20.64 -22.23
C ALA A 101 -3.46 20.99 -21.74
N GLU A 102 -2.59 21.33 -22.68
CA GLU A 102 -1.20 21.72 -22.44
C GLU A 102 -1.07 22.76 -21.31
N GLY A 103 -0.24 22.41 -20.32
CA GLY A 103 0.47 23.37 -19.49
C GLY A 103 -0.29 23.88 -18.27
N THR A 104 -0.06 23.26 -17.11
CA THR A 104 -0.02 24.04 -15.87
C THR A 104 1.10 23.53 -14.97
N ILE A 105 2.11 24.39 -14.85
CA ILE A 105 3.18 24.29 -13.88
C ILE A 105 2.55 24.44 -12.50
N LEU A 106 2.78 23.49 -11.60
CA LEU A 106 2.56 23.66 -10.15
C LEU A 106 3.38 24.86 -9.67
N ILE A 107 2.74 26.00 -9.47
CA ILE A 107 3.31 27.13 -8.74
C ILE A 107 2.60 27.19 -7.39
N ASN A 108 3.34 26.74 -6.37
CA ASN A 108 3.03 27.02 -4.99
C ASN A 108 3.07 28.54 -4.76
N GLY A 109 1.90 29.14 -4.52
CA GLY A 109 1.73 30.51 -4.05
C GLY A 109 1.66 31.60 -5.13
N LEU A 110 0.45 31.96 -5.57
CA LEU A 110 -0.09 33.34 -5.58
C LEU A 110 -1.43 33.41 -6.36
N SER A 111 -2.44 33.93 -5.65
CA SER A 111 -3.73 34.44 -6.16
C SER A 111 -4.71 33.41 -6.74
N GLU A 112 -5.42 32.70 -5.87
CA GLU A 112 -6.66 32.04 -6.26
C GLU A 112 -7.78 32.39 -5.29
N LEU A 113 -8.94 32.72 -5.86
CA LEU A 113 -10.20 32.97 -5.15
C LEU A 113 -10.43 31.87 -4.09
N PRO A 114 -11.09 32.17 -2.96
CA PRO A 114 -11.39 31.16 -1.96
C PRO A 114 -12.22 30.01 -2.59
N PRO A 115 -12.15 28.76 -2.09
CA PRO A 115 -12.81 27.61 -2.70
C PRO A 115 -14.30 27.79 -2.99
N GLU A 116 -14.99 28.64 -2.23
CA GLU A 116 -16.39 29.04 -2.39
C GLU A 116 -16.66 29.85 -3.67
N GLU A 117 -15.63 30.48 -4.22
CA GLU A 117 -15.68 31.34 -5.41
C GLU A 117 -15.13 30.63 -6.67
N TRP A 118 -14.80 29.33 -6.57
CA TRP A 118 -14.35 28.54 -7.71
C TRP A 118 -15.48 28.21 -8.68
N THR A 119 -15.13 28.08 -9.97
CA THR A 119 -16.02 27.49 -10.97
C THR A 119 -16.19 25.99 -10.69
N GLU A 120 -17.34 25.41 -11.09
CA GLU A 120 -17.58 23.98 -10.90
C GLU A 120 -16.49 23.09 -11.52
N GLU A 121 -15.99 23.47 -12.70
CA GLU A 121 -14.90 22.77 -13.39
C GLU A 121 -13.61 22.79 -12.56
N LYS A 122 -13.24 23.96 -12.02
CA LYS A 122 -12.06 24.08 -11.15
C LYS A 122 -12.21 23.24 -9.89
N THR A 123 -13.39 23.28 -9.26
CA THR A 123 -13.67 22.48 -8.05
C THR A 123 -13.58 20.97 -8.31
N ARG A 124 -14.06 20.50 -9.46
CA ARG A 124 -13.93 19.09 -9.86
C ARG A 124 -12.46 18.70 -10.07
N ASN A 125 -11.69 19.52 -10.78
CA ASN A 125 -10.27 19.27 -11.03
C ASN A 125 -9.45 19.23 -9.73
N GLU A 126 -9.71 20.14 -8.79
CA GLU A 126 -9.03 20.15 -7.50
C GLU A 126 -9.43 18.93 -6.65
N THR A 127 -10.72 18.57 -6.64
CA THR A 127 -11.20 17.37 -5.96
C THR A 127 -10.50 16.10 -6.47
N ASP A 128 -10.35 15.98 -7.79
CA ASP A 128 -9.67 14.85 -8.43
C ASP A 128 -8.16 14.81 -8.10
N THR A 129 -7.54 15.99 -7.98
CA THR A 129 -6.14 16.14 -7.54
C THR A 129 -5.97 15.66 -6.10
N ILE A 130 -6.85 16.10 -5.19
CA ILE A 130 -6.86 15.66 -3.79
C ILE A 130 -7.07 14.15 -3.71
N ARG A 131 -8.07 13.61 -4.42
CA ARG A 131 -8.34 12.16 -4.45
C ARG A 131 -7.11 11.36 -4.87
N THR A 132 -6.41 11.82 -5.91
CA THR A 132 -5.19 11.17 -6.40
C THR A 132 -4.06 11.26 -5.38
N ARG A 133 -3.88 12.42 -4.75
CA ARG A 133 -2.86 12.63 -3.70
C ARG A 133 -3.13 11.75 -2.49
N VAL A 134 -4.36 11.71 -2.00
CA VAL A 134 -4.77 10.89 -0.85
C VAL A 134 -4.54 9.41 -1.11
N LYS A 135 -4.98 8.90 -2.27
CA LYS A 135 -4.72 7.51 -2.66
C LYS A 135 -3.22 7.20 -2.62
N ARG A 136 -2.40 8.08 -3.18
CA ARG A 136 -0.93 7.94 -3.16
C ARG A 136 -0.38 7.96 -1.73
N THR A 137 -0.86 8.85 -0.87
CA THR A 137 -0.44 8.92 0.53
C THR A 137 -0.74 7.61 1.27
N ILE A 138 -1.95 7.06 1.10
CA ILE A 138 -2.33 5.79 1.73
C ILE A 138 -1.44 4.64 1.23
N GLU A 139 -1.18 4.57 -0.07
CA GLU A 139 -0.40 3.47 -0.66
C GLU A 139 1.11 3.55 -0.38
N GLN A 140 1.66 4.77 -0.28
CA GLN A 140 3.11 4.98 -0.26
C GLN A 140 3.64 5.49 1.08
N ALA A 141 2.91 6.39 1.75
CA ALA A 141 3.36 7.06 2.96
C ALA A 141 2.85 6.43 4.27
N LEU A 142 1.90 5.48 4.18
CA LEU A 142 1.42 4.69 5.33
C LEU A 142 1.99 3.26 5.34
N GLY A 143 3.09 3.00 4.64
CA GLY A 143 3.71 1.65 4.65
C GLY A 143 4.26 1.24 6.02
N ASP A 144 4.54 2.21 6.88
CA ASP A 144 4.94 2.05 8.27
C ASP A 144 3.74 1.85 9.23
N ASP A 145 2.50 1.82 8.72
CA ASP A 145 1.30 1.52 9.49
C ASP A 145 0.31 0.68 8.66
N PRO A 146 0.47 -0.66 8.69
CA PRO A 146 -0.39 -1.59 7.94
C PRO A 146 -1.88 -1.49 8.32
N TYR A 147 -2.18 -1.16 9.58
CA TYR A 147 -3.56 -1.03 10.03
C TYR A 147 -4.19 0.24 9.46
N ALA A 148 -3.53 1.40 9.61
CA ALA A 148 -4.02 2.65 9.04
C ALA A 148 -4.12 2.57 7.51
N GLN A 149 -3.15 1.96 6.84
CA GLN A 149 -3.21 1.75 5.39
C GLN A 149 -4.47 0.96 4.99
N LYS A 150 -4.80 -0.13 5.70
CA LYS A 150 -6.01 -0.92 5.45
C LYS A 150 -7.27 -0.10 5.68
N VAL A 151 -7.41 0.51 6.86
CA VAL A 151 -8.63 1.23 7.26
C VAL A 151 -8.86 2.45 6.36
N PHE A 152 -7.84 3.26 6.08
CA PHE A 152 -7.99 4.40 5.18
C PHE A 152 -8.25 3.98 3.72
N SER A 153 -7.78 2.81 3.28
CA SER A 153 -8.13 2.29 1.97
C SER A 153 -9.63 1.96 1.87
N GLU A 154 -10.20 1.36 2.92
CA GLU A 154 -11.62 1.06 3.01
C GLU A 154 -12.44 2.37 3.08
N LEU A 155 -12.07 3.31 3.96
CA LEU A 155 -12.73 4.61 4.07
C LEU A 155 -12.66 5.44 2.78
N LEU A 156 -11.56 5.38 2.03
CA LEU A 156 -11.44 6.05 0.73
C LEU A 156 -12.45 5.48 -0.28
N GLN A 157 -12.70 4.17 -0.27
CA GLN A 157 -13.72 3.57 -1.14
C GLN A 157 -15.13 4.04 -0.78
N GLU A 158 -15.42 4.15 0.52
CA GLU A 158 -16.69 4.68 1.02
C GLU A 158 -16.87 6.15 0.64
N ALA A 159 -15.85 6.99 0.85
CA ALA A 159 -15.85 8.41 0.48
C ALA A 159 -16.06 8.60 -1.04
N ILE A 160 -15.44 7.76 -1.88
CA ILE A 160 -15.68 7.77 -3.33
C ILE A 160 -17.12 7.38 -3.66
N ALA A 161 -17.68 6.37 -2.98
CA ALA A 161 -19.07 5.96 -3.19
C ALA A 161 -20.06 7.03 -2.73
N GLU A 162 -19.77 7.73 -1.64
CA GLU A 162 -20.56 8.85 -1.15
C GLU A 162 -20.50 10.06 -2.09
N ALA A 163 -19.30 10.45 -2.52
CA ALA A 163 -19.09 11.53 -3.48
C ALA A 163 -19.85 11.30 -4.79
N LYS A 164 -19.91 10.04 -5.28
CA LYS A 164 -20.71 9.67 -6.47
C LYS A 164 -22.20 9.92 -6.30
N LYS A 165 -22.75 9.80 -5.08
CA LYS A 165 -24.17 10.11 -4.79
C LYS A 165 -24.43 11.61 -4.81
N MET A 166 -23.40 12.42 -4.56
CA MET A 166 -23.44 13.89 -4.52
C MET A 166 -23.02 14.52 -5.85
N PHE A 167 -23.26 13.86 -7.00
CA PHE A 167 -22.74 14.27 -8.32
C PHE A 167 -23.01 15.74 -8.69
N ASP A 168 -24.15 16.28 -8.24
CA ASP A 168 -24.60 17.65 -8.51
C ASP A 168 -24.04 18.70 -7.53
N HIS A 169 -23.16 18.30 -6.60
CA HIS A 169 -22.58 19.20 -5.59
C HIS A 169 -21.04 19.15 -5.58
N PRO A 170 -20.37 19.79 -6.58
CA PRO A 170 -18.91 19.79 -6.67
C PRO A 170 -18.19 20.30 -5.42
N PHE A 171 -18.72 21.38 -4.81
CA PHE A 171 -18.13 21.96 -3.60
C PHE A 171 -18.19 21.01 -2.41
N ASN A 172 -19.30 20.30 -2.21
CA ASN A 172 -19.42 19.33 -1.12
C ASN A 172 -18.48 18.13 -1.32
N GLN A 173 -18.25 17.69 -2.56
CA GLN A 173 -17.25 16.65 -2.86
C GLN A 173 -15.84 17.13 -2.54
N TYR A 174 -15.50 18.37 -2.91
CA TYR A 174 -14.23 18.98 -2.56
C TYR A 174 -14.03 19.01 -1.03
N THR A 175 -15.01 19.52 -0.28
CA THR A 175 -14.94 19.57 1.19
C THR A 175 -14.76 18.17 1.80
N LEU A 176 -15.54 17.18 1.34
CA LEU A 176 -15.42 15.79 1.80
C LEU A 176 -14.00 15.25 1.61
N PHE A 177 -13.43 15.38 0.41
CA PHE A 177 -12.08 14.88 0.14
C PHE A 177 -10.99 15.70 0.83
N LYS A 178 -11.23 16.99 1.07
CA LYS A 178 -10.31 17.85 1.82
C LYS A 178 -10.23 17.46 3.30
N GLU A 179 -11.38 17.25 3.94
CA GLU A 179 -11.44 16.73 5.31
C GLU A 179 -10.85 15.33 5.41
N PHE A 180 -11.14 14.47 4.44
CA PHE A 180 -10.57 13.12 4.40
C PHE A 180 -9.04 13.13 4.23
N GLU A 181 -8.52 14.04 3.42
CA GLU A 181 -7.08 14.23 3.29
C GLU A 181 -6.41 14.65 4.60
N ASP A 182 -7.03 15.58 5.34
CA ASP A 182 -6.50 16.04 6.61
C ASP A 182 -6.50 14.90 7.65
N LYS A 183 -7.56 14.07 7.69
CA LYS A 183 -7.59 12.84 8.51
C LYS A 183 -6.46 11.88 8.18
N VAL A 184 -6.22 11.61 6.88
CA VAL A 184 -5.14 10.72 6.43
C VAL A 184 -3.76 11.27 6.81
N ASN A 185 -3.52 12.57 6.61
CA ASN A 185 -2.23 13.19 6.93
C ASN A 185 -1.93 13.18 8.43
N ASN A 186 -2.96 13.34 9.26
CA ASN A 186 -2.86 13.30 10.72
C ASN A 186 -2.88 11.87 11.28
N ARG A 187 -3.16 10.84 10.46
CA ARG A 187 -3.43 9.46 10.91
C ARG A 187 -4.54 9.40 11.95
N GLU A 188 -5.54 10.25 11.78
CA GLU A 188 -6.70 10.34 12.66
C GLU A 188 -7.69 9.24 12.31
N LEU A 189 -7.79 8.24 13.19
CA LEU A 189 -8.74 7.15 13.09
C LEU A 189 -9.62 7.18 14.32
N ASP A 190 -10.93 7.38 14.12
CA ASP A 190 -11.96 7.43 15.17
C ASP A 190 -11.94 6.19 16.09
N ASP A 191 -11.39 5.10 15.57
CA ASP A 191 -11.33 3.77 16.14
C ASP A 191 -10.08 3.50 16.99
N LEU A 192 -9.20 4.50 17.13
CA LEU A 192 -7.97 4.47 17.92
C LEU A 192 -8.06 5.45 19.11
N PRO A 193 -7.48 5.09 20.28
CA PRO A 193 -7.41 6.00 21.42
C PRO A 193 -6.58 7.27 21.11
N ASP A 194 -7.06 8.43 21.58
CA ASP A 194 -6.34 9.72 21.49
C ASP A 194 -5.05 9.78 22.35
N ALA A 195 -4.76 8.74 23.11
CA ALA A 195 -3.63 8.68 24.05
C ALA A 195 -2.24 8.63 23.39
N PHE A 196 -2.17 8.49 22.06
CA PHE A 196 -0.89 8.37 21.34
C PHE A 196 -0.25 9.71 20.96
N GLU A 197 -0.95 10.83 21.14
CA GLU A 197 -0.47 12.19 20.80
C GLU A 197 0.27 12.21 19.44
N ASP A 198 1.57 12.55 19.42
CA ASP A 198 2.42 12.59 18.22
C ASP A 198 3.20 11.28 17.96
N ASN A 199 3.08 10.25 18.80
CA ASN A 199 3.82 8.98 18.64
C ASN A 199 3.11 8.04 17.64
N LYS A 200 3.36 8.30 16.36
CA LYS A 200 2.83 7.51 15.24
C LYS A 200 3.31 6.05 15.23
N HIS A 201 4.48 5.74 15.81
CA HIS A 201 4.97 4.37 15.89
C HIS A 201 4.18 3.56 16.92
N ALA A 202 3.97 4.11 18.12
CA ALA A 202 3.14 3.48 19.14
C ALA A 202 1.69 3.29 18.64
N GLN A 203 1.14 4.29 17.93
CA GLN A 203 -0.16 4.18 17.29
C GLN A 203 -0.22 3.01 16.28
N ALA A 204 0.79 2.89 15.40
CA ALA A 204 0.88 1.80 14.44
C ALA A 204 0.98 0.43 15.12
N TYR A 205 1.77 0.31 16.21
CA TYR A 205 1.86 -0.92 16.98
C TYR A 205 0.53 -1.31 17.62
N TYR A 206 -0.21 -0.36 18.17
CA TYR A 206 -1.57 -0.62 18.67
C TYR A 206 -2.50 -1.09 17.53
N GLY A 207 -2.40 -0.49 16.35
CA GLY A 207 -3.12 -0.93 15.15
C GLY A 207 -2.85 -2.38 14.77
N THR A 208 -1.62 -2.88 14.96
CA THR A 208 -1.31 -4.31 14.69
C THR A 208 -2.12 -5.27 15.55
N PHE A 209 -2.46 -4.87 16.79
CA PHE A 209 -3.30 -5.69 17.66
C PHE A 209 -4.70 -5.85 17.08
N LYS A 210 -5.32 -4.75 16.62
CA LYS A 210 -6.63 -4.77 15.96
C LYS A 210 -6.59 -5.59 14.67
N LEU A 211 -5.55 -5.39 13.87
CA LEU A 211 -5.38 -6.09 12.59
C LEU A 211 -5.34 -7.62 12.75
N VAL A 212 -4.53 -8.12 13.71
CA VAL A 212 -4.31 -9.56 13.90
C VAL A 212 -5.37 -10.21 14.79
N ALA A 213 -5.82 -9.51 15.84
CA ALA A 213 -6.87 -10.04 16.70
C ALA A 213 -8.22 -10.07 15.97
N GLY A 214 -8.45 -9.10 15.08
CA GLY A 214 -9.71 -8.81 14.42
C GLY A 214 -10.56 -7.85 15.26
N ASP A 215 -11.24 -6.91 14.60
CA ASP A 215 -11.91 -5.77 15.26
C ASP A 215 -12.81 -6.20 16.41
N LYS A 216 -13.70 -7.16 16.17
CA LYS A 216 -14.64 -7.65 17.19
C LYS A 216 -13.93 -8.29 18.39
N ALA A 217 -12.95 -9.16 18.14
CA ALA A 217 -12.25 -9.85 19.22
C ALA A 217 -11.38 -8.88 20.02
N PHE A 218 -10.79 -7.88 19.37
CA PHE A 218 -10.02 -6.86 20.08
C PHE A 218 -10.92 -5.92 20.88
N SER A 219 -12.07 -5.50 20.34
CA SER A 219 -13.06 -4.72 21.09
C SER A 219 -13.55 -5.44 22.34
N ASP A 220 -13.73 -6.76 22.27
CA ASP A 220 -14.08 -7.58 23.44
C ASP A 220 -12.93 -7.61 24.48
N MET A 221 -11.67 -7.54 24.05
CA MET A 221 -10.47 -7.49 24.91
C MET A 221 -10.21 -6.10 25.51
N THR A 222 -10.79 -5.05 24.92
CA THR A 222 -10.65 -3.65 25.37
C THR A 222 -12.01 -3.05 25.77
N ALA A 223 -12.90 -3.87 26.32
CA ALA A 223 -14.28 -3.46 26.62
C ALA A 223 -14.35 -2.41 27.75
N THR A 224 -13.34 -2.38 28.63
CA THR A 224 -13.20 -1.36 29.68
C THR A 224 -12.06 -0.40 29.38
N GLU A 225 -12.17 0.84 29.88
CA GLU A 225 -11.10 1.84 29.78
C GLU A 225 -9.77 1.32 30.35
N ALA A 226 -9.80 0.58 31.46
CA ALA A 226 -8.60 0.02 32.08
C ALA A 226 -7.90 -1.03 31.18
N GLU A 227 -8.66 -1.87 30.47
CA GLU A 227 -8.12 -2.82 29.51
C GLU A 227 -7.55 -2.09 28.29
N GLN A 228 -8.27 -1.09 27.77
CA GLN A 228 -7.80 -0.26 26.66
C GLN A 228 -6.48 0.44 27.02
N SER A 229 -6.40 1.07 28.20
CA SER A 229 -5.16 1.68 28.72
C SER A 229 -4.01 0.67 28.81
N THR A 230 -4.28 -0.58 29.17
CA THR A 230 -3.26 -1.63 29.23
C THR A 230 -2.64 -1.90 27.85
N PHE A 231 -3.45 -1.95 26.80
CA PHE A 231 -2.93 -2.14 25.43
C PHE A 231 -2.26 -0.89 24.87
N VAL A 232 -2.71 0.31 25.26
CA VAL A 232 -2.00 1.57 24.95
C VAL A 232 -0.61 1.57 25.58
N GLU A 233 -0.50 1.25 26.87
CA GLU A 233 0.79 1.11 27.55
C GLU A 233 1.67 0.04 26.90
N GLU A 234 1.08 -1.08 26.46
CA GLU A 234 1.84 -2.14 25.80
C GLU A 234 2.39 -1.68 24.45
N ALA A 235 1.64 -0.88 23.68
CA ALA A 235 2.13 -0.29 22.43
C ALA A 235 3.31 0.67 22.65
N PHE A 236 3.30 1.48 23.72
CA PHE A 236 4.46 2.30 24.09
C PHE A 236 5.67 1.46 24.54
N LYS A 237 5.44 0.35 25.25
CA LYS A 237 6.54 -0.57 25.61
C LYS A 237 7.14 -1.26 24.39
N ILE A 238 6.32 -1.58 23.38
CA ILE A 238 6.81 -2.10 22.11
C ILE A 238 7.72 -1.07 21.44
N ASP A 239 7.31 0.20 21.38
CA ASP A 239 8.12 1.28 20.82
C ASP A 239 9.50 1.39 21.51
N GLU A 240 9.53 1.36 22.84
CA GLU A 240 10.78 1.34 23.61
C GLU A 240 11.67 0.13 23.25
N ILE A 241 11.09 -1.07 23.14
CA ILE A 241 11.83 -2.29 22.80
C ILE A 241 12.39 -2.22 21.39
N VAL A 242 11.61 -1.73 20.42
CA VAL A 242 12.06 -1.56 19.03
C VAL A 242 13.18 -0.53 18.94
N GLN A 243 13.04 0.62 19.59
CA GLN A 243 14.07 1.65 19.62
C GLN A 243 15.39 1.13 20.21
N ASN A 244 15.32 0.39 21.33
CA ASN A 244 16.50 -0.24 21.93
C ASN A 244 17.12 -1.29 20.98
N ALA A 245 16.30 -2.13 20.34
CA ALA A 245 16.77 -3.13 19.39
C ALA A 245 17.52 -2.50 18.20
N VAL A 246 16.99 -1.41 17.64
CA VAL A 246 17.61 -0.63 16.56
C VAL A 246 18.91 0.02 17.02
N ALA A 247 18.92 0.61 18.22
CA ALA A 247 20.11 1.27 18.79
C ALA A 247 21.25 0.28 19.05
N GLU A 248 20.95 -0.92 19.55
CA GLU A 248 21.94 -1.95 19.86
C GLU A 248 22.45 -2.69 18.62
N ASN A 249 21.67 -2.73 17.53
CA ASN A 249 21.96 -3.55 16.34
C ASN A 249 22.01 -2.72 15.04
N THR A 250 22.49 -1.48 15.10
CA THR A 250 22.40 -0.47 14.01
C THR A 250 22.96 -0.93 12.66
N LEU A 251 23.90 -1.88 12.64
CA LEU A 251 24.52 -2.42 11.42
C LEU A 251 24.13 -3.88 11.13
N ASN A 252 23.20 -4.45 11.91
CA ASN A 252 22.80 -5.84 11.83
C ASN A 252 21.26 -5.97 11.80
N PRO A 253 20.63 -5.89 10.61
CA PRO A 253 19.19 -6.03 10.47
C PRO A 253 18.62 -7.32 11.10
N GLN A 254 19.34 -8.43 10.96
CA GLN A 254 18.94 -9.72 11.57
C GLN A 254 19.01 -9.66 13.11
N GLY A 255 19.95 -8.89 13.66
CA GLY A 255 20.07 -8.63 15.10
C GLY A 255 18.90 -7.80 15.64
N ILE A 256 18.47 -6.77 14.89
CA ILE A 256 17.29 -5.98 15.22
C ILE A 256 16.06 -6.90 15.32
N GLU A 257 15.81 -7.71 14.30
CA GLU A 257 14.65 -8.61 14.23
C GLU A 257 14.66 -9.66 15.35
N ALA A 258 15.83 -10.24 15.63
CA ALA A 258 15.99 -11.19 16.72
C ALA A 258 15.73 -10.55 18.08
N ALA A 259 16.25 -9.33 18.33
CA ALA A 259 16.03 -8.59 19.56
C ALA A 259 14.55 -8.21 19.75
N ILE A 260 13.88 -7.72 18.70
CA ILE A 260 12.44 -7.46 18.71
C ILE A 260 11.67 -8.74 19.04
N THR A 261 11.95 -9.85 18.34
CA THR A 261 11.26 -11.12 18.56
C THR A 261 11.43 -11.60 20.01
N GLN A 262 12.65 -11.54 20.55
CA GLN A 262 12.95 -11.95 21.92
C GLN A 262 12.27 -11.05 22.97
N GLY A 263 12.25 -9.73 22.75
CA GLY A 263 11.65 -8.78 23.69
C GLY A 263 10.12 -8.82 23.69
N LEU A 264 9.50 -9.04 22.53
CA LEU A 264 8.05 -8.94 22.36
C LEU A 264 7.30 -10.25 22.59
N LEU A 265 7.91 -11.40 22.31
CA LEU A 265 7.21 -12.69 22.39
C LEU A 265 6.60 -12.99 23.78
N PRO A 266 7.31 -12.81 24.91
CA PRO A 266 6.73 -13.08 26.23
C PRO A 266 5.55 -12.17 26.56
N ARG A 267 5.56 -10.94 26.03
CA ARG A 267 4.55 -9.91 26.26
C ARG A 267 3.28 -10.19 25.48
N LEU A 268 3.41 -10.53 24.20
CA LEU A 268 2.30 -10.74 23.28
C LEU A 268 1.69 -12.15 23.41
N TYR A 269 2.47 -13.14 23.85
CA TYR A 269 1.98 -14.51 24.03
C TYR A 269 0.81 -14.59 25.04
N LYS A 270 0.88 -13.83 26.14
CA LYS A 270 -0.13 -13.89 27.21
C LYS A 270 -1.52 -13.40 26.74
N PRO A 271 -1.67 -12.25 26.07
CA PRO A 271 -2.97 -11.78 25.58
C PRO A 271 -3.42 -12.43 24.26
N PHE A 272 -2.50 -12.75 23.34
CA PHE A 272 -2.88 -13.17 21.97
C PHE A 272 -2.68 -14.66 21.68
N GLY A 273 -1.91 -15.37 22.51
CA GLY A 273 -1.47 -16.73 22.21
C GLY A 273 -0.32 -16.77 21.19
N MET A 274 0.24 -17.96 20.95
CA MET A 274 1.49 -18.10 20.18
C MET A 274 1.39 -17.63 18.72
N ASP A 275 0.34 -18.06 18.01
CA ASP A 275 0.25 -17.85 16.56
C ASP A 275 0.02 -16.36 16.25
N LYS A 276 -0.95 -15.73 16.91
CA LYS A 276 -1.21 -14.29 16.77
C LYS A 276 -0.05 -13.44 17.29
N ALA A 277 0.63 -13.84 18.37
CA ALA A 277 1.81 -13.12 18.84
C ALA A 277 2.93 -13.10 17.80
N LYS A 278 3.18 -14.21 17.10
CA LYS A 278 4.15 -14.25 16.01
C LYS A 278 3.74 -13.33 14.86
N GLU A 279 2.47 -13.36 14.46
CA GLU A 279 1.97 -12.52 13.39
C GLU A 279 2.08 -11.02 13.74
N ILE A 280 1.76 -10.62 14.98
CA ILE A 280 1.98 -9.25 15.46
C ILE A 280 3.47 -8.87 15.40
N ILE A 281 4.37 -9.76 15.84
CA ILE A 281 5.83 -9.52 15.78
C ILE A 281 6.30 -9.35 14.33
N GLU A 282 5.80 -10.17 13.40
CA GLU A 282 6.10 -10.05 11.97
C GLU A 282 5.65 -8.70 11.40
N GLN A 283 4.47 -8.21 11.79
CA GLN A 283 4.00 -6.86 11.42
C GLN A 283 4.90 -5.76 12.01
N ILE A 284 5.29 -5.87 13.27
CA ILE A 284 6.18 -4.89 13.92
C ILE A 284 7.57 -4.88 13.26
N ILE A 285 8.10 -6.04 12.90
CA ILE A 285 9.34 -6.15 12.12
C ILE A 285 9.17 -5.49 10.75
N HIS A 286 8.04 -5.69 10.07
CA HIS A 286 7.75 -5.02 8.81
C HIS A 286 7.74 -3.50 8.97
N ILE A 287 7.00 -2.97 9.95
CA ILE A 287 6.98 -1.54 10.29
C ILE A 287 8.39 -1.00 10.52
N THR A 288 9.20 -1.73 11.29
CA THR A 288 10.59 -1.36 11.59
C THR A 288 11.44 -1.32 10.32
N ARG A 289 11.31 -2.32 9.43
CA ARG A 289 12.04 -2.34 8.15
C ARG A 289 11.67 -1.16 7.27
N VAL A 290 10.37 -0.86 7.13
CA VAL A 290 9.90 0.27 6.34
C VAL A 290 10.44 1.59 6.90
N GLY A 291 10.36 1.78 8.22
CA GLY A 291 10.87 2.98 8.90
C GLY A 291 12.39 3.16 8.82
N LEU A 292 13.17 2.08 8.63
CA LEU A 292 14.62 2.17 8.40
C LEU A 292 14.98 2.50 6.93
N THR A 293 14.06 2.25 5.99
CA THR A 293 14.28 2.46 4.55
C THR A 293 13.70 3.76 3.99
N GLY A 294 12.72 4.34 4.70
CA GLY A 294 12.08 5.62 4.36
C GLY A 294 12.79 6.80 4.97
#